data_AF-A0A7J2KC88-F1
#
_entry.id   AF-A0A7J2KC88-F1
#
_cell.length_a   1.000
_cell.length_b   1.000
_cell.length_c   1.000
_cell.angle_alpha   90.00
_cell.angle_beta   90.00
_cell.angle_gamma   90.00
#
_symmetry.space_group_name_H-M   'P 1'
#
loop_
_entity.id
_entity.type
_entity.pdbx_description
1 polymer ?
#
loop_
_entity_poly.entity_id
_entity_poly.type
_entity_poly.pdbx_seq_one_letter_code
_entity_poly.pdbx_strand_id
1 'polypeptide(L)'
;MASGSNATIIRISGPWNTPQKLRGKYILVADALEKYLNLNLSINLYRCLKSINETEEYLIKYSIEHGFKGAPVACMAWQQEFIAFLGFKIAAVYGPPEKISMKQYENIVRNASQAEVILIIDNIQSGVEFGEKLASIIGGVEVSITNFPGIYPELKNMTMVMKWNVERLSKALAEAKLKGEINRLREEIKTLRIIAIFSSILAIILLIISISLVLRIRRK
;
A
#
# COMPACT_ATOMS: atom_id res chain seq x y z
N MET A 1 -22.77 10.36 -32.59
CA MET A 1 -22.24 11.47 -31.75
C MET A 1 -23.40 12.40 -31.44
N ALA A 2 -23.71 12.61 -30.17
CA ALA A 2 -25.03 13.09 -29.72
C ALA A 2 -25.19 14.62 -29.58
N SER A 3 -24.21 15.45 -29.97
CA SER A 3 -24.26 16.91 -29.73
C SER A 3 -24.39 17.79 -30.98
N GLY A 4 -24.42 17.23 -32.21
CA GLY A 4 -24.45 18.03 -33.45
C GLY A 4 -23.28 19.00 -33.63
N SER A 5 -22.19 18.83 -32.89
CA SER A 5 -21.04 19.73 -32.90
C SER A 5 -20.10 19.44 -34.06
N ASN A 6 -19.62 20.51 -34.72
CA ASN A 6 -18.53 20.45 -35.71
C ASN A 6 -17.13 20.49 -35.06
N ALA A 7 -17.03 20.33 -33.73
CA ALA A 7 -15.76 20.36 -33.04
C ALA A 7 -14.87 19.15 -33.43
N THR A 8 -13.57 19.41 -33.58
CA THR A 8 -12.59 18.34 -33.82
C THR A 8 -12.40 17.53 -32.54
N ILE A 9 -12.60 16.22 -32.62
CA ILE A 9 -12.39 15.30 -31.50
C ILE A 9 -11.00 14.70 -31.59
N ILE A 10 -10.19 14.92 -30.55
CA ILE A 10 -8.83 14.38 -30.45
C ILE A 10 -8.79 13.40 -29.29
N ARG A 11 -8.42 12.15 -29.58
CA ARG A 11 -8.32 11.10 -28.56
C ARG A 11 -6.90 11.01 -28.02
N ILE A 12 -6.71 11.41 -26.76
CA ILE A 12 -5.44 11.26 -26.04
C ILE A 12 -5.53 10.04 -25.11
N SER A 13 -5.01 8.89 -25.56
CA SER A 13 -5.13 7.61 -24.84
C SER A 13 -3.89 7.27 -24.02
N GLY A 14 -4.06 6.55 -22.92
CA GLY A 14 -2.95 6.04 -22.08
C GLY A 14 -3.00 6.57 -20.65
N PRO A 15 -2.12 6.06 -19.77
CA PRO A 15 -2.16 6.33 -18.33
C PRO A 15 -1.69 7.74 -17.97
N TRP A 16 -2.03 8.17 -16.75
CA TRP A 16 -1.68 9.48 -16.16
C TRP A 16 -1.30 9.38 -14.67
N ASN A 17 -1.25 8.17 -14.13
CA ASN A 17 -1.12 7.85 -12.72
C ASN A 17 0.31 7.91 -12.18
N THR A 18 1.32 8.20 -13.00
CA THR A 18 2.69 8.51 -12.56
C THR A 18 3.15 9.87 -13.08
N PRO A 19 4.10 10.57 -12.43
CA PRO A 19 4.57 11.87 -12.88
C PRO A 19 5.04 11.87 -14.35
N GLN A 20 5.76 10.84 -14.76
CA GLN A 20 6.28 10.71 -16.14
C GLN A 20 5.14 10.59 -17.15
N LYS A 21 4.14 9.76 -16.84
CA LYS A 21 2.97 9.55 -17.69
C LYS A 21 2.09 10.80 -17.74
N LEU A 22 1.94 11.49 -16.61
CA LEU A 22 1.22 12.75 -16.51
C LEU A 22 1.88 13.84 -17.36
N ARG A 23 3.21 13.99 -17.32
CA ARG A 23 3.92 14.93 -18.22
C ARG A 23 3.63 14.66 -19.68
N GLY A 24 3.70 13.39 -20.09
CA GLY A 24 3.37 12.99 -21.46
C GLY A 24 1.96 13.42 -21.86
N LYS A 25 0.98 13.36 -20.94
CA LYS A 25 -0.38 13.86 -21.19
C LYS A 25 -0.43 15.37 -21.38
N TYR A 26 0.26 16.13 -20.55
CA TYR A 26 0.28 17.59 -20.67
C TYR A 26 0.90 18.05 -21.99
N ILE A 27 1.97 17.39 -22.45
CA ILE A 27 2.60 17.67 -23.75
C ILE A 27 1.61 17.38 -24.88
N LEU A 28 1.02 16.18 -24.92
CA LEU A 28 0.06 15.81 -25.97
C LEU A 28 -1.19 16.72 -26.01
N VAL A 29 -1.67 17.16 -24.84
CA VAL A 29 -2.79 18.10 -24.75
C VAL A 29 -2.38 19.48 -25.25
N ALA A 30 -1.20 19.99 -24.86
CA ALA A 30 -0.70 21.27 -25.33
C ALA A 30 -0.51 21.27 -26.85
N ASP A 31 0.16 20.26 -27.41
CA ASP A 31 0.39 20.12 -28.86
C ASP A 31 -0.94 20.12 -29.64
N ALA A 32 -1.95 19.43 -29.12
CA ALA A 32 -3.28 19.41 -29.72
C ALA A 32 -3.96 20.79 -29.67
N LEU A 33 -3.89 21.48 -28.53
CA LEU A 33 -4.50 22.81 -28.39
C LEU A 33 -3.78 23.85 -29.27
N GLU A 34 -2.45 23.84 -29.33
CA GLU A 34 -1.67 24.75 -30.18
C GLU A 34 -1.98 24.50 -31.67
N LYS A 35 -2.02 23.23 -32.09
CA LYS A 35 -2.30 22.85 -33.49
C LYS A 35 -3.70 23.26 -33.97
N TYR A 36 -4.73 23.04 -33.16
CA TYR A 36 -6.12 23.19 -33.61
C TYR A 36 -6.77 24.50 -33.20
N LEU A 37 -6.25 25.19 -32.18
CA LEU A 37 -6.80 26.47 -31.70
C LEU A 37 -5.84 27.66 -31.91
N ASN A 38 -4.65 27.42 -32.49
CA ASN A 38 -3.63 28.44 -32.75
C ASN A 38 -3.26 29.25 -31.49
N LEU A 39 -3.21 28.56 -30.34
CA LEU A 39 -2.82 29.11 -29.05
C LEU A 39 -1.30 29.01 -28.87
N ASN A 40 -0.73 29.89 -28.04
CA ASN A 40 0.62 29.71 -27.51
C ASN A 40 0.53 29.29 -26.05
N LEU A 41 0.89 28.03 -25.76
CA LEU A 41 0.82 27.45 -24.43
C LEU A 41 2.20 27.21 -23.81
N SER A 42 3.29 27.63 -24.44
CA SER A 42 4.66 27.35 -24.01
C SER A 42 4.92 27.70 -22.53
N ILE A 43 4.50 28.88 -22.08
CA ILE A 43 4.67 29.32 -20.69
C ILE A 43 3.81 28.48 -19.72
N ASN A 44 2.57 28.18 -20.10
CA ASN A 44 1.65 27.41 -19.27
C ASN A 44 2.08 25.94 -19.15
N LEU A 45 2.48 25.34 -20.28
CA LEU A 45 3.03 23.99 -20.33
C LEU A 45 4.29 23.92 -19.47
N TYR A 46 5.23 24.86 -19.62
CA TYR A 46 6.43 24.91 -18.78
C TYR A 46 6.10 24.91 -17.28
N ARG A 47 5.16 25.75 -16.84
CA ARG A 47 4.72 25.80 -15.43
C ARG A 47 4.14 24.47 -14.96
N CYS A 48 3.29 23.83 -15.77
CA CYS A 48 2.72 22.53 -15.46
C CYS A 48 3.80 21.44 -15.37
N LEU A 49 4.70 21.36 -16.35
CA LEU A 49 5.78 20.38 -16.37
C LEU A 49 6.75 20.57 -15.19
N LYS A 50 7.08 21.82 -14.85
CA LYS A 50 7.88 22.15 -13.67
C LYS A 50 7.21 21.63 -12.39
N SER A 51 5.92 21.90 -12.19
CA SER A 51 5.17 21.42 -11.02
C SER A 51 5.11 19.89 -10.93
N ILE A 52 5.01 19.20 -12.07
CA ILE A 52 5.03 17.73 -12.11
C ILE A 52 6.42 17.19 -11.75
N ASN A 53 7.50 17.81 -12.24
CA ASN A 53 8.88 17.43 -11.89
C ASN A 53 9.15 17.62 -10.39
N GLU A 54 8.79 18.77 -9.83
CA GLU A 54 8.92 19.02 -8.39
C GLU A 54 8.10 18.02 -7.57
N THR A 55 6.95 17.58 -8.08
CA THR A 55 6.14 16.54 -7.46
C THR A 55 6.84 15.18 -7.55
N GLU A 56 7.43 14.82 -8.68
CA GLU A 56 8.21 13.58 -8.83
C GLU A 56 9.36 13.51 -7.81
N GLU A 57 10.16 14.57 -7.71
CA GLU A 57 11.26 14.67 -6.75
C GLU A 57 10.77 14.51 -5.31
N TYR A 58 9.66 15.19 -4.96
CA TYR A 58 9.03 15.04 -3.66
C TYR A 58 8.59 13.60 -3.39
N LEU A 59 7.92 12.94 -4.35
CA LEU A 59 7.43 11.57 -4.18
C LEU A 59 8.59 10.57 -3.98
N ILE A 60 9.67 10.72 -4.75
CA ILE A 60 10.86 9.86 -4.61
C ILE A 60 11.48 10.05 -3.23
N LYS A 61 11.73 11.30 -2.82
CA LYS A 61 12.29 11.62 -1.50
C LYS A 61 11.41 11.08 -0.37
N TYR A 62 10.11 11.35 -0.44
CA TYR A 62 9.14 10.92 0.56
C TYR A 62 9.07 9.39 0.67
N SER A 63 9.13 8.67 -0.46
CA SER A 63 9.11 7.20 -0.50
C SER A 63 10.34 6.59 0.16
N ILE A 64 11.51 7.22 0.01
CA ILE A 64 12.75 6.79 0.66
C ILE A 64 12.66 7.05 2.17
N GLU A 65 12.27 8.26 2.57
CA GLU A 65 12.17 8.67 3.98
C GLU A 65 11.18 7.81 4.78
N HIS A 66 10.10 7.33 4.15
CA HIS A 66 9.07 6.52 4.81
C HIS A 66 9.23 5.01 4.57
N GLY A 67 10.32 4.59 3.91
CA GLY A 67 10.70 3.19 3.76
C GLY A 67 9.71 2.36 2.94
N PHE A 68 9.27 2.90 1.79
CA PHE A 68 8.38 2.19 0.85
C PHE A 68 9.11 1.10 0.08
N LYS A 69 10.40 1.32 -0.20
CA LYS A 69 11.21 0.42 -1.03
C LYS A 69 11.20 -1.01 -0.47
N GLY A 70 10.68 -1.93 -1.26
CA GLY A 70 10.67 -3.36 -0.93
C GLY A 70 9.58 -3.81 0.04
N ALA A 71 8.77 -2.90 0.60
CA ALA A 71 7.65 -3.27 1.46
C ALA A 71 6.63 -4.10 0.65
N PRO A 72 6.24 -5.30 1.12
CA PRO A 72 5.38 -6.21 0.37
C PRO A 72 3.92 -5.75 0.43
N VAL A 73 3.30 -5.58 -0.74
CA VAL A 73 1.93 -5.06 -0.88
C VAL A 73 1.09 -5.91 -1.82
N ALA A 74 -0.22 -5.90 -1.60
CA ALA A 74 -1.22 -6.27 -2.60
C ALA A 74 -1.96 -5.01 -3.03
N CYS A 75 -2.17 -4.77 -4.32
CA CYS A 75 -2.83 -3.55 -4.76
C CYS A 75 -3.84 -3.79 -5.89
N MET A 76 -4.86 -2.93 -5.96
CA MET A 76 -5.76 -2.93 -7.08
C MET A 76 -5.05 -2.51 -8.37
N ALA A 77 -5.40 -3.13 -9.51
CA ALA A 77 -4.72 -2.97 -10.79
C ALA A 77 -4.60 -1.51 -11.26
N TRP A 78 -5.58 -0.66 -10.95
CA TRP A 78 -5.59 0.76 -11.31
C TRP A 78 -4.43 1.55 -10.66
N GLN A 79 -3.94 1.07 -9.52
CA GLN A 79 -2.89 1.72 -8.73
C GLN A 79 -1.50 1.12 -8.97
N GLN A 80 -1.42 -0.04 -9.64
CA GLN A 80 -0.19 -0.83 -9.77
C GLN A 80 1.02 -0.02 -10.22
N GLU A 81 0.87 0.80 -11.26
CA GLU A 81 2.01 1.56 -11.81
C GLU A 81 2.48 2.67 -10.86
N PHE A 82 1.56 3.31 -10.14
CA PHE A 82 1.91 4.32 -9.15
C PHE A 82 2.60 3.68 -7.94
N ILE A 83 2.08 2.56 -7.46
CA ILE A 83 2.68 1.79 -6.36
C ILE A 83 4.07 1.25 -6.73
N ALA A 84 4.25 0.78 -7.96
CA ALA A 84 5.56 0.36 -8.47
C ALA A 84 6.55 1.54 -8.56
N PHE A 85 6.09 2.71 -9.04
CA PHE A 85 6.91 3.93 -9.08
C PHE A 85 7.43 4.34 -7.69
N LEU A 86 6.60 4.18 -6.65
CA LEU A 86 6.98 4.46 -5.26
C LEU A 86 7.95 3.42 -4.65
N GLY A 87 8.22 2.32 -5.35
CA GLY A 87 9.21 1.32 -4.97
C GLY A 87 8.70 0.18 -4.09
N PHE A 88 7.39 0.07 -3.86
CA PHE A 88 6.80 -1.07 -3.16
C PHE A 88 7.03 -2.38 -3.91
N LYS A 89 7.14 -3.49 -3.18
CA LYS A 89 7.19 -4.83 -3.75
C LYS A 89 5.76 -5.35 -3.92
N ILE A 90 5.25 -5.30 -5.14
CA ILE A 90 3.89 -5.76 -5.44
C ILE A 90 3.87 -7.28 -5.53
N ALA A 91 3.28 -7.94 -4.55
CA ALA A 91 3.18 -9.40 -4.45
C ALA A 91 1.88 -9.94 -5.06
N ALA A 92 0.81 -9.16 -5.06
CA ALA A 92 -0.46 -9.51 -5.67
C ALA A 92 -1.13 -8.28 -6.28
N VAL A 93 -1.82 -8.49 -7.41
CA VAL A 93 -2.63 -7.48 -8.07
C VAL A 93 -4.04 -8.03 -8.27
N TYR A 94 -5.05 -7.21 -7.99
CA TYR A 94 -6.45 -7.61 -8.11
C TYR A 94 -7.29 -6.57 -8.85
N GLY A 95 -8.38 -7.04 -9.47
CA GLY A 95 -9.34 -6.16 -10.15
C GLY A 95 -10.33 -5.52 -9.19
N PRO A 96 -11.32 -4.77 -9.69
CA PRO A 96 -12.45 -4.36 -8.86
C PRO A 96 -13.21 -5.62 -8.35
N PRO A 97 -13.78 -5.58 -7.13
CA PRO A 97 -14.38 -6.73 -6.46
C PRO A 97 -15.33 -7.57 -7.33
N GLU A 98 -16.12 -6.89 -8.15
CA GLU A 98 -17.18 -7.40 -9.03
C GLU A 98 -16.63 -8.24 -10.18
N LYS A 99 -15.32 -8.11 -10.46
CA LYS A 99 -14.61 -8.84 -11.52
C LYS A 99 -13.73 -9.96 -10.97
N ILE A 100 -13.75 -10.22 -9.67
CA ILE A 100 -12.92 -11.24 -9.03
C ILE A 100 -13.75 -12.52 -8.86
N SER A 101 -13.36 -13.59 -9.55
CA SER A 101 -13.91 -14.93 -9.31
C SER A 101 -13.35 -15.54 -8.00
N MET A 102 -14.06 -16.53 -7.43
CA MET A 102 -13.60 -17.24 -6.22
C MET A 102 -12.20 -17.87 -6.38
N LYS A 103 -11.89 -18.42 -7.56
CA LYS A 103 -10.55 -18.98 -7.83
C LYS A 103 -9.47 -17.89 -7.84
N GLN A 104 -9.77 -16.71 -8.37
CA GLN A 104 -8.84 -15.58 -8.30
C GLN A 104 -8.66 -15.09 -6.87
N TYR A 105 -9.76 -15.02 -6.11
CA TYR A 105 -9.73 -14.68 -4.68
C TYR A 105 -8.76 -15.58 -3.91
N GLU A 106 -8.90 -16.90 -4.02
CA GLU A 106 -8.02 -17.86 -3.32
C GLU A 106 -6.55 -17.70 -3.72
N ASN A 107 -6.28 -17.46 -5.00
CA ASN A 107 -4.93 -17.21 -5.48
C ASN A 107 -4.33 -15.91 -4.93
N ILE A 108 -5.14 -14.85 -4.83
CA ILE A 108 -4.71 -13.56 -4.26
C ILE A 108 -4.39 -13.74 -2.78
N VAL A 109 -5.27 -14.38 -2.01
CA VAL A 109 -5.04 -14.67 -0.59
C VAL A 109 -3.76 -15.47 -0.41
N ARG A 110 -3.61 -16.58 -1.14
CA ARG A 110 -2.42 -17.44 -1.02
C ARG A 110 -1.13 -16.68 -1.34
N ASN A 111 -1.10 -15.94 -2.44
CA ASN A 111 0.08 -15.17 -2.84
C ASN A 111 0.41 -14.07 -1.83
N ALA A 112 -0.61 -13.36 -1.32
CA ALA A 112 -0.44 -12.31 -0.34
C ALA A 112 0.09 -12.87 1.00
N SER A 113 -0.44 -14.00 1.46
CA SER A 113 0.05 -14.68 2.66
C SER A 113 1.49 -15.17 2.50
N GLN A 114 1.81 -15.84 1.40
CA GLN A 114 3.16 -16.38 1.15
C GLN A 114 4.23 -15.29 1.03
N ALA A 115 3.86 -14.14 0.48
CA ALA A 115 4.76 -13.01 0.33
C ALA A 115 4.79 -12.09 1.58
N GLU A 116 4.11 -12.48 2.66
CA GLU A 116 4.00 -11.72 3.90
C GLU A 116 3.56 -10.27 3.65
N VAL A 117 2.54 -10.10 2.81
CA VAL A 117 1.98 -8.78 2.51
C VAL A 117 1.49 -8.11 3.79
N ILE A 118 1.98 -6.90 4.02
CA ILE A 118 1.62 -6.10 5.20
C ILE A 118 0.61 -4.99 4.88
N LEU A 119 0.51 -4.59 3.61
CA LEU A 119 -0.34 -3.49 3.16
C LEU A 119 -1.19 -3.89 1.95
N ILE A 120 -2.48 -3.61 2.03
CA ILE A 120 -3.46 -3.87 0.97
C ILE A 120 -3.95 -2.51 0.46
N ILE A 121 -3.79 -2.24 -0.83
CA ILE A 121 -4.00 -0.91 -1.42
C ILE A 121 -5.20 -0.94 -2.37
N ASP A 122 -6.32 -0.37 -1.93
CA ASP A 122 -7.55 -0.27 -2.70
C ASP A 122 -7.65 1.04 -3.49
N ASN A 123 -8.57 1.05 -4.45
CA ASN A 123 -8.95 2.24 -5.19
C ASN A 123 -10.33 2.72 -4.75
N ILE A 124 -10.44 3.94 -4.20
CA ILE A 124 -11.67 4.49 -3.61
C ILE A 124 -12.89 4.34 -4.55
N GLN A 125 -12.72 4.62 -5.84
CA GLN A 125 -13.81 4.57 -6.84
C GLN A 125 -14.27 3.15 -7.18
N SER A 126 -13.52 2.14 -6.76
CA SER A 126 -13.79 0.73 -7.04
C SER A 126 -14.21 -0.04 -5.79
N GLY A 127 -14.36 0.64 -4.65
CA GLY A 127 -14.71 0.03 -3.36
C GLY A 127 -13.49 -0.52 -2.60
N VAL A 128 -13.70 -0.78 -1.31
CA VAL A 128 -12.67 -1.20 -0.33
C VAL A 128 -12.95 -2.56 0.33
N GLU A 129 -14.16 -3.10 0.15
CA GLU A 129 -14.60 -4.30 0.88
C GLU A 129 -13.71 -5.52 0.64
N PHE A 130 -13.17 -5.65 -0.59
CA PHE A 130 -12.29 -6.75 -0.93
C PHE A 130 -10.96 -6.64 -0.17
N GLY A 131 -10.34 -5.45 -0.17
CA GLY A 131 -9.06 -5.28 0.52
C GLY A 131 -9.19 -5.33 2.03
N GLU A 132 -10.30 -4.84 2.60
CA GLU A 132 -10.62 -5.01 4.02
C GLU A 132 -10.69 -6.50 4.43
N LYS A 133 -11.42 -7.31 3.64
CA LYS A 133 -11.50 -8.77 3.85
C LYS A 133 -10.13 -9.43 3.73
N LEU A 134 -9.35 -9.06 2.72
CA LEU A 134 -8.00 -9.59 2.52
C LEU A 134 -7.08 -9.23 3.69
N ALA A 135 -7.10 -7.97 4.14
CA ALA A 135 -6.32 -7.47 5.27
C ALA A 135 -6.67 -8.22 6.57
N SER A 136 -7.96 -8.50 6.79
CA SER A 136 -8.42 -9.29 7.94
C SER A 136 -7.83 -10.71 7.94
N ILE A 137 -7.81 -11.37 6.78
CA ILE A 137 -7.32 -12.76 6.65
C ILE A 137 -5.80 -12.85 6.86
N ILE A 138 -5.04 -11.93 6.25
CA ILE A 138 -3.58 -12.01 6.27
C ILE A 138 -2.95 -11.22 7.43
N GLY A 139 -3.77 -10.54 8.24
CA GLY A 139 -3.31 -9.72 9.36
C GLY A 139 -2.70 -8.36 8.96
N GLY A 140 -2.82 -7.96 7.69
CA GLY A 140 -2.30 -6.70 7.16
C GLY A 140 -3.10 -5.46 7.58
N VAL A 141 -2.81 -4.34 6.91
CA VAL A 141 -3.54 -3.07 6.99
C VAL A 141 -4.06 -2.72 5.60
N GLU A 142 -5.33 -2.31 5.52
CA GLU A 142 -5.91 -1.77 4.28
C GLU A 142 -5.66 -0.26 4.20
N VAL A 143 -5.43 0.24 2.98
CA VAL A 143 -5.43 1.66 2.68
C VAL A 143 -6.01 1.93 1.30
N SER A 144 -7.04 2.77 1.27
CA SER A 144 -7.65 3.22 0.03
C SER A 144 -7.04 4.54 -0.44
N ILE A 145 -6.69 4.59 -1.73
CA ILE A 145 -6.16 5.76 -2.44
C ILE A 145 -7.00 6.07 -3.68
N THR A 146 -6.75 7.22 -4.32
CA THR A 146 -7.49 7.65 -5.52
C THR A 146 -6.57 7.87 -6.72
N ASN A 147 -7.03 7.52 -7.91
CA ASN A 147 -6.39 7.88 -9.18
C ASN A 147 -7.09 9.05 -9.91
N PHE A 148 -8.03 9.72 -9.24
CA PHE A 148 -8.76 10.87 -9.77
C PHE A 148 -8.75 12.07 -8.80
N PRO A 149 -8.68 13.31 -9.31
CA PRO A 149 -8.97 14.50 -8.54
C PRO A 149 -10.48 14.61 -8.27
N GLY A 150 -10.86 15.53 -7.38
CA GLY A 150 -12.26 15.86 -7.10
C GLY A 150 -12.97 14.93 -6.11
N ILE A 151 -12.28 13.93 -5.54
CA ILE A 151 -12.81 13.12 -4.44
C ILE A 151 -12.95 13.94 -3.15
N TYR A 152 -12.07 14.92 -2.95
CA TYR A 152 -12.16 15.93 -1.90
C TYR A 152 -11.95 17.33 -2.48
N PRO A 153 -12.52 18.40 -1.88
CA PRO A 153 -12.42 19.77 -2.38
C PRO A 153 -10.98 20.27 -2.59
N GLU A 154 -10.04 19.79 -1.80
CA GLU A 154 -8.62 20.10 -1.85
C GLU A 154 -7.87 19.36 -2.98
N LEU A 155 -8.36 18.21 -3.45
CA LEU A 155 -7.71 17.39 -4.47
C LEU A 155 -8.06 17.87 -5.88
N LYS A 156 -7.62 19.08 -6.21
CA LYS A 156 -8.03 19.77 -7.46
C LYS A 156 -7.31 19.27 -8.71
N ASN A 157 -6.19 18.59 -8.56
CA ASN A 157 -5.39 18.10 -9.68
C ASN A 157 -4.60 16.83 -9.30
N MET A 158 -3.96 16.22 -10.29
CA MET A 158 -3.23 14.97 -10.10
C MET A 158 -1.97 15.10 -9.23
N THR A 159 -1.28 16.24 -9.22
CA THR A 159 -0.10 16.39 -8.35
C THR A 159 -0.49 16.44 -6.88
N MET A 160 -1.62 17.07 -6.55
CA MET A 160 -2.23 17.03 -5.21
C MET A 160 -2.67 15.62 -4.84
N VAL A 161 -3.32 14.90 -5.75
CA VAL A 161 -3.70 13.49 -5.54
C VAL A 161 -2.49 12.62 -5.22
N MET A 162 -1.40 12.73 -5.99
CA MET A 162 -0.20 11.93 -5.75
C MET A 162 0.41 12.21 -4.38
N LYS A 163 0.49 13.48 -3.96
CA LYS A 163 0.99 13.87 -2.63
C LYS A 163 0.11 13.32 -1.51
N TRP A 164 -1.20 13.47 -1.64
CA TRP A 164 -2.16 12.94 -0.68
C TRP A 164 -2.10 11.41 -0.57
N ASN A 165 -1.95 10.71 -1.70
CA ASN A 165 -1.82 9.25 -1.72
C ASN A 165 -0.57 8.80 -0.95
N VAL A 166 0.61 9.43 -1.15
CA VAL A 166 1.82 8.99 -0.45
C VAL A 166 1.76 9.21 1.05
N GLU A 167 1.11 10.29 1.51
CA GLU A 167 0.90 10.54 2.94
C GLU A 167 -0.03 9.51 3.59
N ARG A 168 -1.02 8.99 2.86
CA ARG A 168 -1.86 7.89 3.34
C ARG A 168 -1.11 6.57 3.37
N LEU A 169 -0.37 6.28 2.31
CA LEU A 169 0.46 5.08 2.21
C LEU A 169 1.50 5.04 3.34
N SER A 170 2.12 6.17 3.70
CA SER A 170 3.10 6.21 4.78
C SER A 170 2.48 5.94 6.15
N LYS A 171 1.32 6.55 6.44
CA LYS A 171 0.59 6.31 7.70
C LYS A 171 0.20 4.84 7.83
N ALA A 172 -0.40 4.27 6.78
CA ALA A 172 -0.82 2.88 6.77
C ALA A 172 0.36 1.89 6.85
N LEU A 173 1.49 2.20 6.18
CA LEU A 173 2.70 1.41 6.30
C LEU A 173 3.30 1.46 7.71
N ALA A 174 3.31 2.63 8.35
CA ALA A 174 3.77 2.77 9.74
C ALA A 174 2.88 1.98 10.69
N GLU A 175 1.55 2.04 10.51
CA GLU A 175 0.59 1.23 11.27
C GLU A 175 0.83 -0.27 11.07
N ALA A 176 1.05 -0.72 9.83
CA ALA A 176 1.31 -2.12 9.52
C ALA A 176 2.60 -2.63 10.20
N LYS A 177 3.67 -1.83 10.16
CA LYS A 177 4.94 -2.13 10.83
C LYS A 177 4.76 -2.22 12.35
N LEU A 178 4.06 -1.24 12.94
CA LEU A 178 3.77 -1.22 14.38
C LEU A 178 2.95 -2.43 14.82
N LYS A 179 1.91 -2.79 14.06
CA LYS A 179 1.07 -3.96 14.32
C LYS A 179 1.90 -5.25 14.25
N GLY A 180 2.79 -5.37 13.27
CA GLY A 180 3.74 -6.48 13.16
C GLY A 180 4.67 -6.59 14.38
N GLU A 181 5.22 -5.47 14.84
CA GLU A 181 6.08 -5.42 16.01
C GLU A 181 5.34 -5.79 17.30
N ILE A 182 4.12 -5.27 17.50
CA ILE A 182 3.26 -5.62 18.64
C ILE A 182 2.97 -7.12 18.66
N ASN A 183 2.64 -7.70 17.50
CA ASN A 183 2.36 -9.13 17.41
C ASN A 183 3.60 -9.97 17.74
N ARG A 184 4.78 -9.60 17.23
CA ARG A 184 6.05 -10.25 17.57
C ARG A 184 6.31 -10.20 19.08
N LEU A 185 6.22 -9.02 19.69
CA LEU A 185 6.44 -8.84 21.13
C LEU A 185 5.46 -9.65 21.98
N ARG A 186 4.19 -9.73 21.56
CA ARG A 186 3.18 -10.57 22.24
C ARG A 186 3.53 -12.05 22.21
N GLU A 187 4.00 -12.56 21.07
CA GLU A 187 4.44 -13.96 20.95
C GLU A 187 5.72 -14.24 21.75
N GLU A 188 6.67 -13.30 21.80
CA GLU A 188 7.86 -13.40 22.66
C GLU A 188 7.47 -13.46 24.15
N ILE A 189 6.60 -12.55 24.61
CA ILE A 189 6.10 -12.55 26.00
C ILE A 189 5.39 -13.85 26.33
N LYS A 190 4.55 -14.37 25.43
CA LYS A 190 3.84 -15.64 25.60
C LYS A 190 4.82 -16.81 25.73
N THR A 191 5.85 -16.85 24.89
CA THR A 191 6.90 -17.87 24.92
C THR A 191 7.68 -17.82 26.23
N LEU A 192 8.10 -16.62 26.66
CA LEU A 192 8.78 -16.41 27.95
C LEU A 192 7.93 -16.84 29.14
N ARG A 193 6.63 -16.53 29.11
CA ARG A 193 5.68 -16.95 30.17
C ARG A 193 5.58 -18.47 30.25
N ILE A 194 5.52 -19.16 29.11
CA ILE A 194 5.50 -20.61 29.04
C ILE A 194 6.80 -21.18 29.65
N ILE A 195 7.96 -20.68 29.23
CA ILE A 195 9.26 -21.11 29.76
C ILE A 195 9.35 -20.89 31.26
N ALA A 196 8.92 -19.74 31.76
CA ALA A 196 8.93 -19.42 33.19
C ALA A 196 8.05 -20.38 34.01
N ILE A 197 6.85 -20.70 33.51
CA ILE A 197 5.95 -21.68 34.15
C ILE A 197 6.62 -23.06 34.21
N PHE A 198 7.14 -23.55 33.08
CA PHE A 198 7.83 -24.85 33.04
C PHE A 198 9.05 -24.91 33.96
N SER A 199 9.85 -23.85 33.98
CA SER A 199 11.04 -23.75 34.82
C SER A 199 10.68 -23.75 36.31
N SER A 200 9.58 -23.07 36.67
CA SER A 200 9.05 -23.06 38.04
C SER A 200 8.58 -24.44 38.48
N ILE A 201 7.85 -25.16 37.61
CA ILE A 201 7.41 -26.54 37.87
C ILE A 201 8.61 -27.46 38.06
N LEU A 202 9.61 -27.38 37.18
CA LEU A 202 10.83 -28.19 37.27
C LEU A 202 11.60 -27.93 38.56
N ALA A 203 11.74 -26.66 38.95
CA ALA A 203 12.40 -26.28 40.21
C ALA A 203 11.68 -26.87 41.43
N ILE A 204 10.34 -26.86 41.44
CA ILE A 204 9.54 -27.47 42.51
C ILE A 204 9.75 -28.98 42.57
N ILE A 205 9.76 -29.68 41.42
CA ILE A 205 10.01 -31.13 41.38
C ILE A 205 11.40 -31.47 41.92
N LEU A 206 12.43 -30.74 41.49
CA LEU A 206 13.80 -30.94 41.98
C LEU A 206 13.92 -30.69 43.49
N LEU A 207 13.22 -29.68 44.00
CA LEU A 207 13.16 -29.40 45.44
C LEU A 207 12.54 -30.58 46.21
N ILE A 208 11.41 -31.12 45.73
CA ILE A 208 10.73 -32.27 46.37
C ILE A 208 11.64 -33.51 46.38
N ILE A 209 12.32 -33.81 45.27
CA ILE A 209 13.25 -34.95 45.17
C ILE A 209 14.40 -34.78 46.15
N SER A 210 14.98 -33.57 46.22
CA SER A 210 16.09 -33.25 47.11
C SER A 210 15.69 -33.42 48.59
N ILE A 211 14.52 -32.92 48.98
CA ILE A 211 13.98 -33.09 50.34
C ILE A 211 13.78 -34.58 50.65
N SER A 212 13.18 -35.35 49.73
CA SER A 212 12.94 -36.79 49.90
C SER A 212 14.25 -37.57 50.10
N LEU A 213 15.29 -37.27 49.32
CA LEU A 213 16.61 -37.87 49.45
C LEU A 213 17.25 -37.56 50.82
N VAL A 214 17.22 -36.29 51.26
CA VAL A 214 17.76 -35.88 52.57
C VAL A 214 17.04 -36.60 53.71
N LEU A 215 15.71 -36.68 53.66
CA LEU A 215 14.93 -37.40 54.66
C LEU A 215 15.25 -38.90 54.70
N ARG A 216 15.52 -39.51 53.54
CA ARG A 216 15.90 -40.93 53.44
C ARG A 216 17.30 -41.20 53.99
N ILE A 217 18.25 -40.29 53.79
CA ILE A 217 19.61 -40.40 54.35
C ILE A 217 19.57 -40.25 55.88
N ARG A 218 18.82 -39.28 56.41
CA ARG A 218 18.72 -39.05 57.87
C ARG A 218 18.00 -40.15 58.67
N ARG A 219 17.26 -41.03 57.99
CA ARG A 219 16.56 -42.17 58.60
C ARG A 219 17.39 -43.45 58.64
N LYS A 220 18.58 -43.47 58.02
CA LYS A 220 19.59 -44.52 58.17
C LYS A 220 20.59 -44.10 59.25
#